data_AF-A0A9E4H514-F1
#
_entry.id   AF-A0A9E4H514-F1
#
_cell.length_a   1.000
_cell.length_b   1.000
_cell.length_c   1.000
_cell.angle_alpha   90.00
_cell.angle_beta   90.00
_cell.angle_gamma   90.00
#
_symmetry.space_group_name_H-M   'P 1'
#
loop_
_entity.id
_entity.type
_entity.pdbx_description
1 polymer ?
#
loop_
_entity_poly.entity_id
_entity_poly.type
_entity_poly.pdbx_seq_one_letter_code
_entity_poly.pdbx_strand_id
1 'polypeptide(L)'
;MSNQIGQQYTESFTLTEPAPLQATYSAVLETYPGSADAQLQVTPQGGTPPYQILWWNGSTANNLSGLSAGSYSLHVEDANGCSVTTPVNITTANTPVKLQPFVNLITCFGTADGAII
;
A
#
# COMPACT_ATOMS: atom_id res chain seq x y z
N MET A 1 12.70 -17.39 -70.11
CA MET A 1 12.36 -18.32 -69.02
C MET A 1 13.01 -17.77 -67.75
N SER A 2 12.35 -16.81 -67.08
CA SER A 2 12.93 -16.16 -65.89
C SER A 2 12.69 -17.03 -64.66
N ASN A 3 13.78 -17.53 -64.09
CA ASN A 3 13.79 -18.30 -62.85
C ASN A 3 13.81 -17.32 -61.66
N GLN A 4 12.67 -17.10 -61.01
CA GLN A 4 12.60 -16.37 -59.75
C GLN A 4 12.77 -17.37 -58.60
N ILE A 5 14.03 -17.55 -58.19
CA ILE A 5 14.41 -18.38 -57.04
C ILE A 5 14.20 -17.53 -55.77
N GLY A 6 13.32 -18.00 -54.87
CA GLY A 6 13.38 -17.71 -53.44
C GLY A 6 12.98 -16.30 -52.99
N GLN A 7 11.70 -15.95 -53.06
CA GLN A 7 11.16 -14.96 -52.13
C GLN A 7 11.12 -15.61 -50.73
N GLN A 8 12.13 -15.33 -49.90
CA GLN A 8 12.04 -15.64 -48.48
C GLN A 8 11.00 -14.69 -47.88
N TYR A 9 9.81 -15.21 -47.61
CA TYR A 9 8.79 -14.52 -46.84
C TYR A 9 9.20 -14.58 -45.38
N THR A 10 9.82 -13.52 -44.88
CA THR A 10 9.96 -13.30 -43.45
C THR A 10 8.63 -12.76 -42.94
N GLU A 11 7.74 -13.65 -42.49
CA GLU A 11 6.59 -13.24 -41.69
C GLU A 11 7.10 -12.84 -40.30
N SER A 12 7.21 -11.54 -40.06
CA SER A 12 7.50 -11.04 -38.72
C SER A 12 6.25 -11.22 -37.85
N PHE A 13 6.22 -12.25 -37.01
CA PHE A 13 5.25 -12.34 -35.93
C PHE A 13 5.72 -11.42 -34.80
N THR A 14 5.00 -10.33 -34.55
CA THR A 14 5.28 -9.51 -33.36
C THR A 14 4.72 -10.25 -32.15
N LEU A 15 5.60 -10.90 -31.39
CA LEU A 15 5.24 -11.41 -30.07
C LEU A 15 5.05 -10.20 -29.15
N THR A 16 3.82 -9.74 -28.96
CA THR A 16 3.52 -8.80 -27.88
C THR A 16 3.57 -9.58 -26.58
N GLU A 17 4.72 -9.52 -25.91
CA GLU A 17 4.85 -10.02 -24.54
C GLU A 17 3.81 -9.30 -23.66
N PRO A 18 3.01 -10.05 -22.87
CA PRO A 18 2.11 -9.43 -21.91
C PRO A 18 2.88 -8.49 -21.00
N ALA A 19 2.29 -7.36 -20.62
CA ALA A 19 2.89 -6.48 -19.63
C ALA A 19 3.25 -7.30 -18.36
N PRO A 20 4.40 -7.08 -17.72
CA PRO A 20 4.81 -7.87 -16.56
C PRO A 20 3.81 -7.72 -15.42
N LEU A 21 3.61 -8.79 -14.65
CA LEU A 21 2.75 -8.77 -13.47
C LEU A 21 3.27 -7.75 -12.46
N GLN A 22 2.37 -6.90 -11.98
CA GLN A 22 2.63 -5.89 -10.95
C GLN A 22 1.51 -5.93 -9.92
N ALA A 23 1.86 -5.79 -8.65
CA ALA A 23 0.91 -5.68 -7.56
C ALA A 23 1.03 -4.29 -6.91
N THR A 24 0.07 -3.43 -7.22
CA THR A 24 -0.07 -2.12 -6.60
C THR A 24 -1.02 -2.19 -5.42
N TYR A 25 -0.81 -1.34 -4.42
CA TYR A 25 -1.72 -1.23 -3.28
C TYR A 25 -1.98 0.22 -2.91
N SER A 26 -3.14 0.46 -2.31
CA SER A 26 -3.48 1.70 -1.61
C SER A 26 -3.75 1.39 -0.14
N ALA A 27 -3.37 2.33 0.73
CA ALA A 27 -3.55 2.20 2.17
C ALA A 27 -4.34 3.39 2.71
N VAL A 28 -5.35 3.11 3.53
CA VAL A 28 -5.90 4.08 4.47
C VAL A 28 -5.14 3.89 5.77
N LEU A 29 -4.50 4.96 6.25
CA LEU A 29 -3.68 4.94 7.47
C LEU A 29 -4.56 4.81 8.72
N GLU A 30 -3.95 4.37 9.83
CA GLU A 30 -4.64 4.40 11.13
C GLU A 30 -4.96 5.85 11.53
N THR A 31 -6.16 6.13 12.03
CA THR A 31 -6.54 7.49 12.45
C THR A 31 -5.73 7.95 13.66
N TYR A 32 -5.46 7.04 14.60
CA TYR A 32 -4.61 7.27 15.76
C TYR A 32 -3.91 5.98 16.21
N PRO A 33 -2.79 6.04 16.93
CA PRO A 33 -2.06 4.85 17.37
C PRO A 33 -2.96 3.89 18.17
N GLY A 34 -3.09 2.66 17.69
CA GLY A 34 -3.87 1.60 18.35
C GLY A 34 -5.37 1.59 18.02
N SER A 35 -5.82 2.42 17.08
CA SER A 35 -7.21 2.40 16.57
C SER A 35 -7.53 1.14 15.76
N ALA A 36 -6.54 0.55 15.09
CA ALA A 36 -6.70 -0.59 14.20
C ALA A 36 -7.77 -0.37 13.12
N ASP A 37 -7.95 0.86 12.62
CA ASP A 37 -8.94 1.21 11.60
C ASP A 37 -8.36 1.29 10.18
N ALA A 38 -7.07 1.01 10.02
CA ALA A 38 -6.40 1.04 8.73
C ALA A 38 -6.97 0.02 7.74
N GLN A 39 -6.87 0.36 6.46
CA GLN A 39 -7.37 -0.45 5.35
C GLN A 39 -6.29 -0.61 4.29
N LEU A 40 -6.27 -1.77 3.63
CA LEU A 40 -5.40 -2.04 2.49
C LEU A 40 -6.23 -2.57 1.32
N GLN A 41 -6.04 -1.98 0.15
CA GLN A 41 -6.62 -2.47 -1.09
C GLN A 41 -5.51 -2.80 -2.10
N VAL A 42 -5.55 -4.00 -2.68
CA VAL A 42 -4.64 -4.42 -3.74
C VAL A 42 -5.30 -4.36 -5.11
N THR A 43 -4.54 -3.92 -6.11
CA THR A 43 -4.93 -3.95 -7.53
C THR A 43 -3.80 -4.55 -8.35
N PRO A 44 -3.90 -5.85 -8.74
CA PRO A 44 -2.98 -6.46 -9.69
C PRO A 44 -3.13 -5.85 -11.09
N GLN A 45 -2.03 -5.68 -11.81
CA GLN A 45 -1.97 -5.17 -13.18
C GLN A 45 -0.94 -5.94 -14.00
N GLY A 46 -1.12 -5.99 -15.32
CA GLY A 46 -0.28 -6.82 -16.19
C GLY A 46 -0.49 -8.32 -15.95
N GLY A 47 0.42 -9.17 -16.41
CA GLY A 47 0.31 -10.63 -16.30
C GLY A 47 -0.92 -11.20 -17.02
N THR A 48 -1.29 -12.42 -16.65
CA THR A 48 -2.46 -13.12 -17.20
C THR A 48 -3.48 -13.46 -16.11
N PRO A 49 -4.68 -12.85 -16.12
CA PRO A 49 -5.76 -13.23 -15.20
C PRO A 49 -6.19 -14.70 -15.36
N PRO A 50 -6.77 -15.34 -14.32
CA PRO A 50 -7.08 -14.79 -12.99
C PRO A 50 -5.84 -14.61 -12.10
N TYR A 51 -5.93 -13.70 -11.11
CA TYR A 51 -4.90 -13.48 -10.11
C TYR A 51 -5.26 -14.15 -8.79
N GLN A 52 -4.27 -14.75 -8.13
CA GLN A 52 -4.34 -15.24 -6.77
C GLN A 52 -3.63 -14.25 -5.85
N ILE A 53 -4.33 -13.78 -4.82
CA ILE A 53 -3.80 -12.87 -3.81
C ILE A 53 -3.61 -13.65 -2.52
N LEU A 54 -2.49 -13.44 -1.85
CA LEU A 54 -2.19 -14.01 -0.54
C LEU A 54 -1.52 -12.95 0.33
N TRP A 55 -2.19 -12.59 1.41
CA TRP A 55 -1.65 -11.71 2.45
C TRP A 55 -0.86 -12.51 3.49
N TRP A 56 -0.02 -11.81 4.26
CA TRP A 56 0.76 -12.37 5.37
C TRP A 56 -0.06 -13.20 6.38
N ASN A 57 -1.35 -12.89 6.55
CA ASN A 57 -2.26 -13.58 7.47
C ASN A 57 -3.03 -14.74 6.80
N GLY A 58 -2.69 -15.09 5.55
CA GLY A 58 -3.37 -16.12 4.78
C GLY A 58 -4.67 -15.68 4.10
N SER A 59 -5.06 -14.41 4.21
CA SER A 59 -6.23 -13.88 3.51
C SER A 59 -5.99 -13.79 2.01
N THR A 60 -7.05 -14.00 1.22
CA THR A 60 -7.02 -13.85 -0.24
C THR A 60 -7.93 -12.72 -0.73
N ALA A 61 -8.43 -11.88 0.19
CA ALA A 61 -9.33 -10.78 -0.14
C ALA A 61 -8.58 -9.60 -0.79
N ASN A 62 -9.20 -8.93 -1.77
CA ASN A 62 -8.61 -7.74 -2.39
C ASN A 62 -8.57 -6.53 -1.46
N ASN A 63 -9.40 -6.54 -0.41
CA ASN A 63 -9.44 -5.50 0.61
C ASN A 63 -9.28 -6.14 1.99
N LEU A 64 -8.39 -5.57 2.80
CA LEU A 64 -8.25 -5.88 4.21
C LEU A 64 -8.59 -4.66 5.04
N SER A 65 -9.34 -4.90 6.12
CA SER A 65 -9.78 -3.89 7.07
C SER A 65 -9.37 -4.29 8.47
N GLY A 66 -9.39 -3.32 9.40
CA GLY A 66 -9.12 -3.63 10.80
C GLY A 66 -7.63 -3.83 11.11
N LEU A 67 -6.76 -3.18 10.33
CA LEU A 67 -5.31 -3.34 10.45
C LEU A 67 -4.69 -2.24 11.31
N SER A 68 -3.56 -2.56 11.93
CA SER A 68 -2.76 -1.59 12.67
C SER A 68 -1.58 -1.05 11.86
N ALA A 69 -0.92 0.00 12.35
CA ALA A 69 0.35 0.40 11.78
C ALA A 69 1.38 -0.73 11.90
N GLY A 70 2.10 -0.98 10.80
CA GLY A 70 3.02 -2.10 10.70
C GLY A 70 3.48 -2.38 9.27
N SER A 71 4.40 -3.33 9.15
CA SER A 71 4.87 -3.84 7.86
C SER A 71 4.22 -5.19 7.57
N TYR A 72 3.70 -5.33 6.37
CA TYR A 72 2.94 -6.46 5.88
C TYR A 72 3.51 -6.95 4.55
N SER A 73 3.25 -8.21 4.21
CA SER A 73 3.59 -8.77 2.91
C SER A 73 2.32 -9.12 2.13
N LEU A 74 2.37 -8.78 0.84
CA LEU A 74 1.38 -9.14 -0.16
C LEU A 74 2.07 -9.99 -1.22
N HIS A 75 1.52 -11.17 -1.48
CA HIS A 75 1.94 -12.04 -2.57
C HIS A 75 0.81 -12.11 -3.61
N VAL A 76 1.16 -11.94 -4.88
CA VAL A 76 0.21 -12.05 -5.99
C VAL A 76 0.81 -12.96 -7.05
N GLU A 77 0.02 -13.93 -7.52
CA GLU A 77 0.37 -14.86 -8.59
C GLU A 77 -0.65 -14.78 -9.72
N ASP A 78 -0.22 -14.88 -10.98
CA ASP A 78 -1.09 -14.91 -12.16
C ASP A 78 -1.36 -16.34 -12.65
N ALA A 79 -2.21 -16.49 -13.67
CA ALA A 79 -2.60 -17.81 -14.18
C ALA A 79 -1.47 -18.60 -14.86
N ASN A 80 -0.40 -17.92 -15.25
CA ASN A 80 0.79 -18.54 -15.86
C ASN A 80 1.87 -18.87 -14.82
N GLY A 81 1.60 -18.62 -13.53
CA GLY A 81 2.53 -18.87 -12.43
C GLY A 81 3.56 -17.76 -12.23
N CYS A 82 3.40 -16.60 -12.87
CA CYS A 82 4.22 -15.44 -12.55
C CYS A 82 3.80 -14.91 -11.18
N SER A 83 4.76 -14.65 -10.28
CA SER A 83 4.45 -14.13 -8.95
C SER A 83 5.26 -12.88 -8.60
N VAL A 84 4.66 -12.03 -7.77
CA VAL A 84 5.25 -10.82 -7.23
C VAL A 84 4.97 -10.73 -5.73
N THR A 85 5.97 -10.34 -4.95
CA THR A 85 5.81 -10.09 -3.52
C THR A 85 6.08 -8.61 -3.24
N THR A 86 5.07 -7.91 -2.74
CA THR A 86 5.12 -6.48 -2.46
C THR A 86 5.12 -6.24 -0.96
N PRO A 87 6.12 -5.55 -0.40
CA PRO A 87 6.07 -5.08 0.98
C PRO A 87 5.08 -3.92 1.09
N VAL A 88 4.22 -3.99 2.10
CA VAL A 88 3.19 -2.99 2.38
C VAL A 88 3.44 -2.40 3.76
N ASN A 89 3.47 -1.08 3.86
CA ASN A 89 3.67 -0.40 5.14
C ASN A 89 2.46 0.46 5.46
N ILE A 90 1.86 0.23 6.62
CA ILE A 90 0.82 1.07 7.20
C ILE A 90 1.46 1.91 8.29
N THR A 91 1.25 3.22 8.24
CA THR A 91 1.60 4.14 9.31
C THR A 91 0.33 4.70 9.94
N THR A 92 0.47 5.35 11.08
CA THR A 92 -0.57 6.22 11.62
C THR A 92 -0.64 7.51 10.82
N ALA A 93 -1.82 8.11 10.68
CA ALA A 93 -1.97 9.48 10.26
C ALA A 93 -1.44 10.36 11.40
N ASN A 94 -0.20 10.83 11.29
CA ASN A 94 0.34 11.80 12.22
C ASN A 94 -0.40 13.13 12.03
N THR A 95 -1.58 13.30 12.62
CA THR A 95 -2.06 14.65 12.90
C THR A 95 -1.20 15.17 14.03
N PRO A 96 -0.33 16.19 13.86
CA PRO A 96 0.23 16.86 15.01
C PRO A 96 -0.95 17.44 15.77
N VAL A 97 -1.33 16.80 16.89
CA VAL A 97 -2.18 17.43 17.89
C VAL A 97 -1.33 18.57 18.42
N LYS A 98 -1.52 19.75 17.83
CA LYS A 98 -1.05 20.99 18.42
C LYS A 98 -1.83 21.13 19.71
N LEU A 99 -1.31 20.57 20.79
CA LEU A 99 -1.71 20.95 22.13
C LEU A 99 -1.41 22.45 22.21
N GLN A 100 -2.39 23.29 21.89
CA GLN A 100 -2.35 24.66 22.38
C GLN A 100 -2.48 24.51 23.89
N PRO A 101 -1.45 24.81 24.70
CA PRO A 101 -1.69 24.97 26.11
C PRO A 101 -2.67 26.14 26.22
N PHE A 102 -3.93 25.85 26.54
CA PHE A 102 -4.75 26.85 27.21
C PHE A 102 -4.06 27.07 28.55
N VAL A 103 -3.17 28.06 28.60
CA VAL A 103 -2.76 28.67 29.86
C VAL A 103 -4.00 29.42 30.32
N ASN A 104 -4.83 28.76 31.12
CA ASN A 104 -5.81 29.44 31.92
C ASN A 104 -4.99 30.35 32.85
N LEU A 105 -4.92 31.64 32.51
CA LEU A 105 -4.56 32.65 33.49
C LEU A 105 -5.57 32.49 34.62
N ILE A 106 -5.15 31.86 35.72
CA ILE A 106 -5.79 32.00 37.00
C ILE A 106 -5.59 33.48 37.38
N THR A 107 -6.56 34.29 36.99
CA THR A 107 -6.87 35.52 37.69
C THR A 107 -7.75 35.15 38.86
N CYS A 108 -7.17 35.08 40.05
CA CYS A 108 -7.72 35.54 41.33
C CYS A 108 -6.67 35.27 42.42
N PHE A 109 -5.90 36.28 42.82
CA PHE A 109 -6.18 37.17 43.95
C PHE A 109 -6.33 36.43 45.30
N GLY A 110 -5.26 36.52 46.10
CA GLY A 110 -5.33 36.49 47.57
C GLY A 110 -5.07 35.13 48.22
N THR A 111 -3.83 34.85 48.59
CA THR A 111 -3.39 34.93 49.99
C THR A 111 -1.91 34.57 50.15
N ALA A 112 -1.26 35.34 51.02
CA ALA A 112 -0.05 35.05 51.80
C ALA A 112 1.31 34.98 51.10
N ASP A 113 1.87 36.19 50.94
CA ASP A 113 3.19 36.63 51.40
C ASP A 113 4.43 35.80 51.05
N GLY A 114 5.24 36.40 50.19
CA GLY A 114 6.58 35.93 49.90
C GLY A 114 7.52 36.02 51.10
N ALA A 115 8.47 35.10 51.10
CA ALA A 115 9.85 35.35 51.51
C ALA A 115 10.76 34.45 50.66
N ILE A 116 11.79 35.05 50.08
CA ILE A 116 12.96 34.32 49.58
C ILE A 116 13.87 34.10 50.79
N ILE A 117 14.29 32.85 51.03
CA ILE A 117 15.58 32.55 51.64
C ILE A 117 16.44 31.83 50.61
#